data_AF-A0A3T0Y1C7-F1
#
_entry.id   AF-A0A3T0Y1C7-F1
#
_cell.length_a   1.000
_cell.length_b   1.000
_cell.length_c   1.000
_cell.angle_alpha   90.00
_cell.angle_beta   90.00
_cell.angle_gamma   90.00
#
_symmetry.space_group_name_H-M   'P 1'
#
loop_
_entity.id
_entity.type
_entity.pdbx_description
1 polymer ?
#
loop_
_entity_poly.entity_id
_entity_poly.type
_entity_poly.pdbx_seq_one_letter_code
_entity_poly.pdbx_strand_id
1 'polypeptide(L)'
;MESSQDWDGVEGAYVMVFDNYKQFYIGQSEDIRKRIKKHWTARKPFDRLIFGSLYNSVFPVDEFRALDNTRIYAARSRNPYTVEERAEKAANQRFSLNRMAGGETDPYALMVALSIPRDRNHELATISLSYEDYEEAWQEIANLVSQAGVSPRRDLVAQLADTDMTIYAVRRDVGGPFMWSRRDSVRGAAARGELSVKEYSDFLTAIGERIVWPD
;
A
#
# COMPACT_ATOMS: atom_id res chain seq x y z
N MET A 1 -23.34 13.96 23.32
CA MET A 1 -22.49 13.69 22.15
C MET A 1 -22.36 15.02 21.44
N GLU A 2 -21.18 15.63 21.46
CA GLU A 2 -20.99 16.99 20.92
C GLU A 2 -21.30 17.02 19.42
N SER A 3 -21.90 18.12 18.96
CA SER A 3 -22.19 18.34 17.56
C SER A 3 -20.89 18.63 16.81
N SER A 4 -20.85 18.35 15.50
CA SER A 4 -19.65 18.62 14.69
C SER A 4 -19.24 20.10 14.67
N GLN A 5 -20.14 21.03 15.01
CA GLN A 5 -19.87 22.46 15.12
C GLN A 5 -19.06 22.83 16.37
N ASP A 6 -19.11 22.00 17.42
CA ASP A 6 -18.40 22.26 18.69
C ASP A 6 -16.87 22.10 18.57
N TRP A 7 -16.40 21.65 17.40
CA TRP A 7 -15.00 21.37 17.08
C TRP A 7 -14.39 22.35 16.07
N ASP A 8 -15.12 23.40 15.67
CA ASP A 8 -14.58 24.46 14.81
C ASP A 8 -13.52 25.28 15.57
N GLY A 9 -12.31 25.39 15.00
CA GLY A 9 -11.19 26.11 15.63
C GLY A 9 -10.60 25.43 16.88
N VAL A 10 -10.91 24.16 17.11
CA VAL A 10 -10.40 23.42 18.27
C VAL A 10 -9.06 22.76 17.95
N GLU A 11 -8.04 23.15 18.71
CA GLU A 11 -6.73 22.52 18.72
C GLU A 11 -6.75 21.20 19.49
N GLY A 12 -6.08 20.18 18.94
CA GLY A 12 -5.90 18.91 19.62
C GLY A 12 -5.47 17.78 18.69
N ALA A 13 -5.70 16.55 19.15
CA ALA A 13 -5.44 15.34 18.40
C ALA A 13 -6.73 14.58 18.13
N TYR A 14 -6.73 13.73 17.09
CA TYR A 14 -7.88 12.96 16.67
C TYR A 14 -7.48 11.61 16.08
N VAL A 15 -8.43 10.69 16.09
CA VAL A 15 -8.35 9.37 15.46
C VAL A 15 -9.55 9.21 14.54
N MET A 16 -9.27 9.03 13.25
CA MET A 16 -10.25 8.64 12.22
C MET A 16 -10.27 7.12 12.13
N VAL A 17 -11.44 6.49 12.21
CA VAL A 17 -11.59 5.03 12.18
C VAL A 17 -12.41 4.61 10.97
N PHE A 18 -11.90 3.62 10.25
CA PHE A 18 -12.44 3.08 9.01
C PHE A 18 -12.73 1.59 9.19
N ASP A 19 -13.82 1.26 9.91
CA ASP A 19 -14.10 -0.12 10.35
C ASP A 19 -14.20 -1.12 9.19
N ASN A 20 -14.81 -0.72 8.08
CA ASN A 20 -14.95 -1.54 6.88
C ASN A 20 -13.60 -1.98 6.30
N TYR A 21 -12.53 -1.25 6.59
CA TYR A 21 -11.17 -1.51 6.12
C TYR A 21 -10.24 -2.00 7.24
N LYS A 22 -10.74 -2.12 8.48
CA LYS A 22 -9.97 -2.44 9.68
C LYS A 22 -8.76 -1.51 9.85
N GLN A 23 -8.94 -0.22 9.59
CA GLN A 23 -7.87 0.77 9.57
C GLN A 23 -8.22 2.00 10.39
N PHE A 24 -7.20 2.72 10.84
CA PHE A 24 -7.35 4.03 11.48
C PHE A 24 -6.21 4.97 11.10
N TYR A 25 -6.45 6.27 11.28
CA TYR A 25 -5.46 7.32 11.11
C TYR A 25 -5.45 8.20 12.35
N ILE A 26 -4.25 8.52 12.85
CA ILE A 26 -4.04 9.42 13.98
C ILE A 26 -3.52 10.72 13.41
N GLY A 27 -4.07 11.84 13.85
CA GLY A 27 -3.58 13.15 13.44
C GLY A 27 -3.70 14.20 14.54
N GLN A 28 -3.03 15.31 14.31
CA GLN A 28 -3.09 16.49 15.14
C GLN A 28 -3.32 17.76 14.30
N SER A 29 -3.90 18.80 14.91
CA SER A 29 -4.04 20.11 14.28
C SER A 29 -4.44 21.20 15.27
N GLU A 30 -4.11 22.45 14.92
CA GLU A 30 -4.68 23.67 15.52
C GLU A 30 -6.19 23.84 15.25
N ASP A 31 -6.71 23.18 14.21
CA ASP A 31 -8.13 23.10 13.89
C ASP A 31 -8.45 21.68 13.38
N ILE A 32 -8.82 20.81 14.33
CA ILE A 32 -9.09 19.38 14.07
C ILE A 32 -10.12 19.23 12.95
N ARG A 33 -11.21 19.99 13.01
CA ARG A 33 -12.30 19.85 12.05
C ARG A 33 -11.88 20.24 10.64
N LYS A 34 -11.18 21.37 10.49
CA LYS A 34 -10.63 21.78 9.19
C LYS A 34 -9.66 20.74 8.64
N ARG A 35 -8.82 20.14 9.49
CA ARG A 35 -7.86 19.12 9.07
C ARG A 35 -8.53 17.83 8.61
N ILE A 36 -9.53 17.35 9.33
CA ILE A 36 -10.31 16.16 8.92
C ILE A 36 -11.03 16.41 7.59
N LYS A 37 -11.68 17.57 7.43
CA LYS A 37 -12.31 17.95 6.15
C LYS A 37 -11.31 18.02 4.99
N LYS A 38 -10.09 18.47 5.27
CA LYS A 38 -9.01 18.46 4.28
C LYS A 38 -8.68 17.03 3.84
N HIS A 39 -8.58 16.07 4.77
CA HIS A 39 -8.39 14.67 4.42
C HIS A 39 -9.51 14.12 3.52
N TRP A 40 -10.78 14.43 3.84
CA TRP A 40 -11.92 13.96 3.03
C TRP A 40 -12.01 14.55 1.62
N THR A 41 -11.46 15.75 1.41
CA THR A 41 -11.58 16.49 0.14
C THR A 41 -10.31 16.46 -0.70
N ALA A 42 -9.15 16.27 -0.08
CA ALA A 42 -7.89 16.16 -0.79
C ALA A 42 -7.85 14.92 -1.70
N ARG A 43 -6.94 14.98 -2.67
CA ARG A 43 -6.54 13.87 -3.54
C ARG A 43 -5.02 13.87 -3.60
N LYS A 44 -4.40 12.70 -3.48
CA LYS A 44 -2.98 12.55 -3.74
C LYS A 44 -2.74 12.38 -5.25
N PRO A 45 -1.68 13.01 -5.79
CA PRO A 45 -1.13 12.65 -7.08
C PRO A 45 -0.88 11.14 -7.18
N PHE A 46 -1.04 10.57 -8.38
CA PHE A 46 -0.94 9.12 -8.62
C PHE A 46 0.42 8.54 -8.17
N ASP A 47 1.51 9.28 -8.41
CA ASP A 47 2.88 8.95 -7.99
C ASP A 47 3.05 8.89 -6.46
N ARG A 48 2.08 9.38 -5.68
CA ARG A 48 2.09 9.38 -4.21
C ARG A 48 1.13 8.38 -3.59
N LEU A 49 0.41 7.60 -4.39
CA LEU A 49 -0.48 6.53 -3.90
C LEU A 49 0.32 5.33 -3.39
N ILE A 50 1.42 5.01 -4.06
CA ILE A 50 2.40 4.01 -3.63
C ILE A 50 3.57 4.77 -3.01
N PHE A 51 3.91 4.46 -1.76
CA PHE A 51 5.05 5.03 -1.07
C PHE A 51 5.94 3.90 -0.53
N GLY A 52 7.08 3.66 -1.18
CA GLY A 52 7.85 2.43 -1.02
C GLY A 52 7.54 1.44 -2.14
N SER A 53 7.17 0.20 -1.79
CA SER A 53 6.77 -0.83 -2.76
C SER A 53 5.26 -1.11 -2.69
N LEU A 54 4.73 -1.71 -3.75
CA LEU A 54 3.33 -2.17 -3.77
C LEU A 54 2.98 -3.20 -2.69
N TYR A 55 3.99 -3.86 -2.09
CA TYR A 55 3.81 -4.88 -1.04
C TYR A 55 3.77 -4.34 0.38
N ASN A 56 4.31 -3.14 0.61
CA ASN A 56 4.49 -2.59 1.95
C ASN A 56 4.01 -1.14 2.08
N SER A 57 3.52 -0.54 0.99
CA SER A 57 3.00 0.82 0.98
C SER A 57 1.75 0.94 1.84
N VAL A 58 1.72 1.97 2.67
CA VAL A 58 0.52 2.40 3.41
C VAL A 58 -0.32 3.32 2.53
N PHE A 59 -1.58 2.95 2.29
CA PHE A 59 -2.49 3.76 1.47
C PHE A 59 -2.76 5.13 2.13
N PRO A 60 -2.78 6.25 1.38
CA PRO A 60 -2.93 7.57 1.99
C PRO A 60 -4.33 7.77 2.58
N VAL A 61 -4.42 8.30 3.82
CA VAL A 61 -5.71 8.63 4.45
C VAL A 61 -6.55 9.61 3.60
N ASP A 62 -5.90 10.49 2.84
CA ASP A 62 -6.53 11.47 1.97
C ASP A 62 -7.36 10.85 0.83
N GLU A 63 -7.18 9.55 0.55
CA GLU A 63 -8.00 8.86 -0.44
C GLU A 63 -9.34 8.36 0.11
N PHE A 64 -9.46 8.22 1.42
CA PHE A 64 -10.72 7.88 2.08
C PHE A 64 -11.63 9.10 2.18
N ARG A 65 -12.90 8.89 1.86
CA ARG A 65 -13.93 9.92 1.85
C ARG A 65 -14.67 9.95 3.18
N ALA A 66 -15.50 10.98 3.35
CA ALA A 66 -16.28 11.17 4.57
C ALA A 66 -17.15 9.95 4.92
N LEU A 67 -17.70 9.27 3.91
CA LEU A 67 -18.55 8.09 4.10
C LEU A 67 -17.78 6.81 4.43
N ASP A 68 -16.49 6.75 4.13
CA ASP A 68 -15.64 5.62 4.53
C ASP A 68 -15.31 5.68 6.03
N ASN A 69 -15.31 6.90 6.59
CA ASN A 69 -14.98 7.14 7.97
C ASN A 69 -16.16 6.85 8.91
N THR A 70 -16.05 5.74 9.63
CA THR A 70 -17.10 5.21 10.50
C THR A 70 -17.19 5.95 11.84
N ARG A 71 -16.06 6.36 12.43
CA ARG A 71 -15.98 7.00 13.75
C ARG A 71 -14.86 8.03 13.80
N ILE A 72 -15.01 9.03 14.66
CA ILE A 72 -13.96 10.01 14.97
C ILE A 72 -13.88 10.11 16.48
N TYR A 73 -12.68 9.93 17.02
CA TYR A 73 -12.35 10.31 18.39
C TYR A 73 -11.50 11.56 18.35
N ALA A 74 -11.80 12.55 19.18
CA ALA A 74 -11.06 13.79 19.23
C ALA A 74 -10.81 14.20 20.68
N ALA A 75 -9.65 14.78 20.94
CA ALA A 75 -9.25 15.25 22.25
C ALA A 75 -8.64 16.65 22.11
N ARG A 76 -9.27 17.64 22.75
CA ARG A 76 -8.72 19.00 22.85
C ARG A 76 -7.42 18.95 23.66
N SER A 77 -6.37 19.59 23.17
CA SER A 77 -5.08 19.66 23.86
C SER A 77 -4.34 20.92 23.49
N ARG A 78 -3.67 21.55 24.47
CA ARG A 78 -2.70 22.64 24.23
C ARG A 78 -1.33 22.12 23.78
N ASN A 79 -1.14 20.81 23.79
CA ASN A 79 0.04 20.14 23.25
C ASN A 79 -0.43 18.92 22.45
N PRO A 80 -0.91 19.13 21.22
CA PRO A 80 -1.53 18.08 20.43
C PRO A 80 -0.50 17.04 19.93
N TYR A 81 0.77 17.44 19.76
CA TYR A 81 1.89 16.56 19.41
C TYR A 81 2.09 15.43 20.41
N THR A 82 2.11 15.73 21.71
CA THR A 82 2.30 14.69 22.74
C THR A 82 1.12 13.70 22.81
N VAL A 83 -0.08 14.13 22.45
CA VAL A 83 -1.27 13.26 22.43
C VAL A 83 -1.20 12.33 21.23
N GLU A 84 -0.86 12.86 20.05
CA GLU A 84 -0.63 12.07 18.84
C GLU A 84 0.48 11.04 19.06
N GLU A 85 1.64 11.45 19.59
CA GLU A 85 2.78 10.57 19.83
C GLU A 85 2.42 9.41 20.77
N ARG A 86 1.68 9.68 21.85
CA ARG A 86 1.21 8.64 22.78
C ARG A 86 0.24 7.68 22.11
N ALA A 87 -0.69 8.20 21.31
CA ALA A 87 -1.64 7.39 20.57
C ALA A 87 -0.92 6.52 19.52
N GLU A 88 0.07 7.07 18.81
CA GLU A 88 0.89 6.32 17.86
C GLU A 88 1.73 5.23 18.53
N LYS A 89 2.30 5.48 19.72
CA LYS A 89 3.07 4.48 20.47
C LYS A 89 2.21 3.32 20.98
N ALA A 90 0.94 3.59 21.29
CA ALA A 90 -0.03 2.57 21.70
C ALA A 90 -0.68 1.84 20.50
N ALA A 91 -0.54 2.39 19.30
CA ALA A 91 -1.18 1.89 18.09
C ALA A 91 -0.47 0.66 17.52
N ASN A 92 -1.25 -0.30 17.02
CA ASN A 92 -0.72 -1.35 16.16
C ASN A 92 -0.55 -0.79 14.73
N GLN A 93 0.70 -0.65 14.28
CA GLN A 93 1.04 -0.08 12.97
C GLN A 93 0.42 -0.82 11.78
N ARG A 94 0.09 -2.11 11.94
CA ARG A 94 -0.59 -2.91 10.90
C ARG A 94 -1.88 -2.27 10.40
N PHE A 95 -2.60 -1.61 11.30
CA PHE A 95 -3.89 -0.98 11.01
C PHE A 95 -3.79 0.55 10.86
N SER A 96 -2.61 1.12 11.10
CA SER A 96 -2.37 2.55 11.00
C SER A 96 -2.19 2.99 9.55
N LEU A 97 -2.75 4.16 9.22
CA LEU A 97 -2.59 4.86 7.95
C LEU A 97 -1.53 5.97 8.02
N ASN A 98 -0.86 6.14 9.16
CA ASN A 98 0.21 7.10 9.35
C ASN A 98 1.47 6.65 8.59
N ARG A 99 1.73 7.28 7.44
CA ARG A 99 2.89 6.98 6.57
C ARG A 99 4.22 7.53 7.09
N MET A 100 4.15 8.47 8.02
CA MET A 100 5.28 9.12 8.68
C MET A 100 5.06 9.04 10.18
N ALA A 101 6.13 9.18 10.96
CA ALA A 101 6.00 9.33 12.40
C ALA A 101 5.36 10.68 12.77
N GLY A 102 4.46 10.65 13.75
CA GLY A 102 3.90 11.84 14.38
C GLY A 102 4.90 12.48 15.34
N GLY A 103 4.52 13.64 15.88
CA GLY A 103 5.39 14.47 16.72
C GLY A 103 5.82 15.77 16.05
N GLU A 104 6.62 16.57 16.77
CA GLU A 104 7.10 17.86 16.28
C GLU A 104 8.10 17.64 15.14
N THR A 105 7.69 17.96 13.92
CA THR A 105 8.54 17.83 12.73
C THR A 105 9.39 19.08 12.55
N ASP A 106 10.68 18.97 12.89
CA ASP A 106 11.69 19.87 12.33
C ASP A 106 11.99 19.51 10.85
N PRO A 107 12.58 20.43 10.06
CA PRO A 107 12.87 20.17 8.64
C PRO A 107 13.79 18.96 8.38
N TYR A 108 14.69 18.64 9.31
CA TYR A 108 15.60 17.50 9.21
C TYR A 108 14.85 16.19 9.45
N ALA A 109 13.99 16.13 10.47
CA ALA A 109 13.11 15.01 10.75
C ALA A 109 12.18 14.71 9.55
N LEU A 110 11.65 15.75 8.91
CA LEU A 110 10.83 15.58 7.69
C LEU A 110 11.63 15.01 6.52
N MET A 111 12.86 15.48 6.30
CA MET A 111 13.74 14.96 5.24
C MET A 111 14.08 13.47 5.46
N VAL A 112 14.37 13.08 6.70
CA VAL A 112 14.63 11.67 7.04
C VAL A 112 13.37 10.83 6.87
N ALA A 113 12.20 11.31 7.32
CA ALA A 113 10.93 10.59 7.20
C ALA A 113 10.47 10.39 5.75
N LEU A 114 10.79 11.33 4.85
CA LEU A 114 10.55 11.18 3.42
C LEU A 114 11.48 10.13 2.77
N SER A 115 12.64 9.89 3.38
CA SER A 115 13.63 8.91 2.90
C SER A 115 13.37 7.50 3.44
N ILE A 116 12.67 7.38 4.58
CA ILE A 116 12.36 6.11 5.24
C ILE A 116 10.89 6.12 5.67
N PRO A 117 9.95 5.92 4.72
CA PRO A 117 8.53 5.87 5.05
C PRO A 117 8.22 4.68 5.96
N ARG A 118 7.18 4.82 6.79
CA ARG A 118 6.63 3.66 7.51
C ARG A 118 6.13 2.64 6.51
N ASP A 119 6.56 1.40 6.71
CA ASP A 119 6.07 0.27 5.96
C ASP A 119 4.93 -0.43 6.71
N ARG A 120 4.08 -1.12 5.95
CA ARG A 120 3.07 -2.01 6.49
C ARG A 120 3.57 -3.43 6.33
N ASN A 121 4.02 -4.02 7.42
CA ASN A 121 4.28 -5.45 7.45
C ASN A 121 2.93 -6.18 7.57
N HIS A 122 2.48 -6.79 6.49
CA HIS A 122 1.10 -7.30 6.41
C HIS A 122 0.83 -8.56 7.24
N GLU A 123 1.87 -9.17 7.83
CA GLU A 123 1.82 -10.53 8.42
C GLU A 123 1.12 -11.55 7.50
N LEU A 124 1.02 -11.24 6.21
CA LEU A 124 0.78 -12.28 5.21
C LEU A 124 1.89 -13.28 5.46
N ALA A 125 1.54 -14.56 5.60
CA ALA A 125 2.51 -15.62 5.77
C ALA A 125 3.42 -15.58 4.53
N THR A 126 4.51 -14.83 4.63
CA THR A 126 5.46 -14.68 3.55
C THR A 126 6.20 -16.00 3.52
N ILE A 127 5.88 -16.81 2.52
CA ILE A 127 6.65 -18.02 2.29
C ILE A 127 8.06 -17.54 1.98
N SER A 128 9.01 -17.95 2.82
CA SER A 128 10.42 -17.62 2.57
C SER A 128 10.88 -18.43 1.36
N LEU A 129 11.50 -17.76 0.41
CA LEU A 129 12.08 -18.38 -0.78
C LEU A 129 13.59 -18.10 -0.75
N SER A 130 14.40 -19.11 -1.07
CA SER A 130 15.84 -18.87 -1.26
C SER A 130 16.05 -18.02 -2.51
N TYR A 131 17.22 -17.38 -2.62
CA TYR A 131 17.55 -16.63 -3.83
C TYR A 131 17.67 -17.55 -5.06
N GLU A 132 18.20 -18.76 -4.88
CA GLU A 132 18.34 -19.78 -5.93
C GLU A 132 16.96 -20.23 -6.46
N ASP A 133 16.04 -20.61 -5.57
CA ASP A 133 14.68 -21.00 -5.96
C ASP A 133 13.93 -19.83 -6.64
N TYR A 134 14.20 -18.58 -6.22
CA TYR A 134 13.69 -17.40 -6.89
C TYR A 134 14.22 -17.29 -8.32
N GLU A 135 15.52 -17.49 -8.55
CA GLU A 135 16.11 -17.43 -9.89
C GLU A 135 15.56 -18.54 -10.78
N GLU A 136 15.39 -19.76 -10.26
CA GLU A 136 14.76 -20.86 -10.99
C GLU A 136 13.31 -20.54 -11.37
N ALA A 137 12.50 -20.07 -10.42
CA ALA A 137 11.12 -19.66 -10.67
C ALA A 137 11.02 -18.48 -11.65
N TRP A 138 11.99 -17.56 -11.63
CA TRP A 138 12.08 -16.47 -12.58
C TRP A 138 12.38 -16.99 -14.00
N GLN A 139 13.33 -17.91 -14.13
CA GLN A 139 13.70 -18.53 -15.41
C GLN A 139 12.56 -19.38 -15.98
N GLU A 140 11.79 -20.06 -15.13
CA GLU A 140 10.58 -20.79 -15.52
C GLU A 140 9.61 -19.88 -16.30
N ILE A 141 9.27 -18.72 -15.73
CA ILE A 141 8.40 -17.73 -16.40
C ILE A 141 9.04 -17.20 -17.69
N ALA A 142 10.34 -16.87 -17.67
CA ALA A 142 11.04 -16.39 -18.87
C ALA A 142 11.05 -17.44 -20.00
N ASN A 143 11.18 -18.71 -19.66
CA ASN A 143 11.13 -19.83 -20.60
C ASN A 143 9.72 -19.99 -21.18
N LEU A 144 8.66 -19.93 -20.36
CA LEU A 144 7.28 -19.97 -20.85
C LEU A 144 7.01 -18.85 -21.86
N VAL A 145 7.38 -17.61 -21.50
CA VAL A 145 7.18 -16.44 -22.36
C VAL A 145 7.97 -16.55 -23.67
N SER A 146 9.22 -17.02 -23.63
CA SER A 146 10.04 -17.17 -24.85
C SER A 146 9.58 -18.32 -25.76
N GLN A 147 9.05 -19.40 -25.20
CA GLN A 147 8.52 -20.55 -25.95
C GLN A 147 7.17 -20.28 -26.63
N ALA A 148 6.51 -19.14 -26.34
CA ALA A 148 5.27 -18.71 -26.97
C ALA A 148 5.35 -18.51 -28.51
N GLY A 149 6.55 -18.51 -29.09
CA GLY A 149 6.75 -18.54 -30.53
C GLY A 149 6.57 -19.93 -31.17
N VAL A 150 6.56 -21.01 -30.38
CA VAL A 150 6.55 -22.41 -30.84
C VAL A 150 5.20 -23.11 -30.60
N SER A 151 4.46 -22.70 -29.55
CA SER A 151 3.12 -23.22 -29.21
C SER A 151 2.02 -22.16 -29.43
N PRO A 152 0.73 -22.56 -29.57
CA PRO A 152 -0.36 -21.61 -29.70
C PRO A 152 -0.42 -20.67 -28.49
N ARG A 153 -0.39 -19.35 -28.70
CA ARG A 153 -0.33 -18.36 -27.62
C ARG A 153 -1.51 -18.35 -26.64
N ARG A 154 -2.64 -19.01 -26.97
CA ARG A 154 -3.73 -19.24 -26.01
C ARG A 154 -3.34 -20.21 -24.89
N ASP A 155 -2.43 -21.13 -25.17
CA ASP A 155 -1.91 -22.10 -24.21
C ASP A 155 -0.98 -21.40 -23.20
N LEU A 156 -0.20 -20.41 -23.66
CA LEU A 156 0.66 -19.60 -22.80
C LEU A 156 -0.11 -18.92 -21.66
N VAL A 157 -1.23 -18.26 -21.97
CA VAL A 157 -2.01 -17.53 -20.95
C VAL A 157 -2.51 -18.49 -19.86
N ALA A 158 -2.98 -19.68 -20.24
CA ALA A 158 -3.43 -20.69 -19.30
C ALA A 158 -2.27 -21.20 -18.44
N GLN A 159 -1.11 -21.49 -19.05
CA GLN A 159 0.09 -21.93 -18.33
C GLN A 159 0.57 -20.87 -17.33
N LEU A 160 0.62 -19.59 -17.73
CA LEU A 160 1.00 -18.51 -16.84
C LEU A 160 0.01 -18.36 -15.67
N ALA A 161 -1.29 -18.48 -15.93
CA ALA A 161 -2.33 -18.35 -14.92
C ALA A 161 -2.38 -19.55 -13.94
N ASP A 162 -1.96 -20.74 -14.36
CA ASP A 162 -1.87 -21.94 -13.52
C ASP A 162 -0.65 -21.91 -12.59
N THR A 163 0.32 -21.03 -12.84
CA THR A 163 1.46 -20.88 -11.94
C THR A 163 1.07 -20.33 -10.57
N ASP A 164 1.92 -20.62 -9.58
CA ASP A 164 1.71 -20.15 -8.22
C ASP A 164 1.83 -18.62 -8.10
N MET A 165 0.74 -17.98 -7.67
CA MET A 165 0.62 -16.54 -7.45
C MET A 165 1.01 -16.09 -6.03
N THR A 166 1.59 -16.98 -5.23
CA THR A 166 2.04 -16.66 -3.88
C THR A 166 3.06 -15.52 -3.90
N ILE A 167 2.94 -14.63 -2.91
CA ILE A 167 3.91 -13.58 -2.66
C ILE A 167 4.96 -14.13 -1.68
N TYR A 168 6.20 -14.19 -2.14
CA TYR A 168 7.35 -14.70 -1.40
C TYR A 168 8.16 -13.56 -0.77
N ALA A 169 8.73 -13.83 0.40
CA ALA A 169 9.85 -13.05 0.93
C ALA A 169 11.15 -13.73 0.50
N VAL A 170 11.76 -13.23 -0.58
CA VAL A 170 13.00 -13.78 -1.15
C VAL A 170 14.18 -13.32 -0.31
N ARG A 171 14.94 -14.28 0.21
CA ARG A 171 16.13 -14.02 1.04
C ARG A 171 17.36 -13.89 0.15
N ARG A 172 18.17 -12.85 0.38
CA ARG A 172 19.46 -12.64 -0.31
C ARG A 172 20.61 -12.80 0.67
N ASP A 173 21.79 -13.12 0.14
CA ASP A 173 23.03 -13.19 0.93
C ASP A 173 23.45 -11.82 1.47
N VAL A 174 23.14 -10.75 0.72
CA VAL A 174 23.44 -9.36 1.08
C VAL A 174 22.17 -8.52 1.00
N GLY A 175 21.83 -7.85 2.10
CA GLY A 175 20.65 -6.99 2.23
C GLY A 175 19.46 -7.67 2.90
N GLY A 176 18.37 -6.91 3.09
CA GLY A 176 17.12 -7.44 3.60
C GLY A 176 16.36 -8.27 2.55
N PRO A 177 15.40 -9.11 2.97
CA PRO A 177 14.55 -9.81 2.03
C PRO A 177 13.73 -8.82 1.19
N PHE A 178 13.37 -9.22 -0.02
CA PHE A 178 12.45 -8.45 -0.87
C PHE A 178 11.23 -9.30 -1.23
N MET A 179 10.14 -8.62 -1.52
CA MET A 179 8.89 -9.28 -1.87
C MET A 179 8.80 -9.49 -3.38
N TRP A 180 8.37 -10.68 -3.79
CA TRP A 180 8.22 -11.04 -5.20
C TRP A 180 7.14 -12.10 -5.39
N SER A 181 6.48 -12.10 -6.55
CA SER A 181 5.59 -13.17 -7.01
C SER A 181 5.84 -13.47 -8.49
N ARG A 182 5.44 -14.65 -8.97
CA ARG A 182 5.51 -14.97 -10.41
C ARG A 182 4.75 -13.95 -11.27
N ARG A 183 3.67 -13.37 -10.73
CA ARG A 183 2.95 -12.25 -11.34
C ARG A 183 3.86 -11.06 -11.65
N ASP A 184 4.84 -10.72 -10.79
CA ASP A 184 5.78 -9.64 -11.07
C ASP A 184 6.67 -9.93 -12.28
N SER A 185 7.07 -11.19 -12.46
CA SER A 185 7.83 -11.61 -13.63
C SER A 185 7.00 -11.52 -14.91
N VAL A 186 5.74 -11.95 -14.86
CA VAL A 186 4.79 -11.79 -15.99
C VAL A 186 4.56 -10.32 -16.32
N ARG A 187 4.36 -9.46 -15.31
CA ARG A 187 4.27 -8.00 -15.48
C ARG A 187 5.55 -7.45 -16.12
N GLY A 188 6.71 -7.92 -15.67
CA GLY A 188 8.01 -7.54 -16.22
C GLY A 188 8.15 -7.89 -17.70
N ALA A 189 7.70 -9.09 -18.10
CA ALA A 189 7.67 -9.51 -19.49
C ALA A 189 6.78 -8.62 -20.36
N ALA A 190 5.57 -8.28 -19.87
CA ALA A 190 4.68 -7.34 -20.54
C ALA A 190 5.32 -5.95 -20.68
N ALA A 191 5.98 -5.44 -19.65
CA ALA A 191 6.67 -4.15 -19.68
C ALA A 191 7.85 -4.12 -20.67
N ARG A 192 8.49 -5.26 -20.94
CA ARG A 192 9.55 -5.42 -21.94
C ARG A 192 9.01 -5.69 -23.36
N GLY A 193 7.69 -5.80 -23.52
CA GLY A 193 7.05 -6.09 -24.81
C GLY A 193 7.10 -7.55 -25.24
N GLU A 194 7.46 -8.46 -24.33
CA GLU A 194 7.50 -9.91 -24.58
C GLU A 194 6.08 -10.52 -24.54
N LEU A 195 5.14 -9.85 -23.88
CA LEU A 195 3.71 -10.13 -23.92
C LEU A 195 2.98 -8.94 -24.53
N SER A 196 2.04 -9.22 -25.42
CA SER A 196 1.11 -8.22 -25.92
C SER A 196 0.16 -7.76 -24.81
N VAL A 197 -0.41 -6.56 -25.00
CA VAL A 197 -1.45 -6.02 -24.11
C VAL A 197 -2.60 -7.01 -23.94
N LYS A 198 -2.99 -7.69 -25.02
CA LYS A 198 -4.06 -8.68 -24.99
C LYS A 198 -3.69 -9.90 -24.13
N GLU A 199 -2.51 -10.48 -24.32
CA GLU A 199 -2.06 -11.65 -23.54
C GLU A 199 -1.94 -11.32 -22.05
N TYR A 200 -1.37 -10.17 -21.71
CA TYR A 200 -1.27 -9.74 -20.32
C TYR A 200 -2.66 -9.50 -19.71
N SER A 201 -3.59 -8.93 -20.48
CA SER A 201 -4.97 -8.70 -20.02
C SER A 201 -5.76 -10.00 -19.85
N ASP A 202 -5.61 -10.94 -20.78
CA ASP A 202 -6.21 -12.26 -20.67
C ASP A 202 -5.65 -13.01 -19.43
N PHE A 203 -4.33 -12.89 -19.17
CA PHE A 203 -3.68 -13.45 -17.97
C PHE A 203 -4.25 -12.88 -16.68
N LEU A 204 -4.33 -11.54 -16.56
CA LEU A 204 -4.90 -10.89 -15.38
C LEU A 204 -6.35 -11.34 -15.15
N THR A 205 -7.13 -11.46 -16.22
CA THR A 205 -8.52 -11.95 -16.15
C THR A 205 -8.57 -13.41 -15.69
N ALA A 206 -7.66 -14.26 -16.17
CA ALA A 206 -7.59 -15.68 -15.82
C ALA A 206 -7.25 -15.91 -14.33
N ILE A 207 -6.43 -15.05 -13.72
CA ILE A 207 -6.14 -15.10 -12.27
C ILE A 207 -7.21 -14.39 -11.42
N GLY A 208 -8.33 -13.98 -12.03
CA GLY A 208 -9.49 -13.39 -11.35
C GLY A 208 -9.44 -11.88 -11.18
N GLU A 209 -8.50 -11.16 -11.81
CA GLU A 209 -8.52 -9.70 -11.79
C GLU A 209 -9.55 -9.14 -12.78
N ARG A 210 -10.17 -8.03 -12.39
CA ARG A 210 -11.09 -7.28 -13.25
C ARG A 210 -10.36 -6.13 -13.91
N ILE A 211 -10.26 -6.15 -15.23
CA ILE A 211 -9.70 -5.06 -16.01
C ILE A 211 -10.81 -4.07 -16.37
N VAL A 212 -10.56 -2.80 -16.12
CA VAL A 212 -11.42 -1.69 -16.55
C VAL A 212 -10.66 -0.91 -17.60
N TRP A 213 -11.13 -0.98 -18.84
CA TRP A 213 -10.61 -0.15 -19.92
C TRP A 213 -11.26 1.23 -19.83
N PRO A 214 -10.50 2.32 -19.96
CA PRO A 214 -11.10 3.63 -20.19
C PRO A 214 -11.81 3.61 -21.54
N ASP A 215 -13.05 4.11 -21.56
CA ASP A 215 -13.81 4.36 -22.80
C ASP A 215 -13.11 5.42 -23.68
#